data_AF-A0A9P5R1N7-F1
#
_entry.id   AF-A0A9P5R1N7-F1
#
_cell.length_a   1.000
_cell.length_b   1.000
_cell.length_c   1.000
_cell.angle_alpha   90.00
_cell.angle_beta   90.00
_cell.angle_gamma   90.00
#
_symmetry.space_group_name_H-M   'P 1'
#
loop_
_entity.id
_entity.type
_entity.pdbx_description
1 polymer ?
#
loop_
_entity_poly.entity_id
_entity_poly.type
_entity_poly.pdbx_seq_one_letter_code
_entity_poly.pdbx_strand_id
1 'polypeptide(L)'
;MSFIYNYFACDNSTPSEKENTAALKAIIKDHKAALKSEFKRYDVECKQAIKDAETEYKRAKKEAEETMFKKTLDAVNREIEGILSTDEYKGSDEKTKAKIVQFQSWIGCASQCSHGCAGMERGEAKEEMEERGVSEEKEQQPPLYQDEETPLGSSSYHSEKDVLISV
;
A
#
# COMPACT_ATOMS: atom_id res chain seq x y z
N MET A 1 -24.80 -64.73 -32.09
CA MET A 1 -23.77 -63.67 -32.13
C MET A 1 -24.36 -62.25 -32.25
N SER A 2 -25.64 -62.03 -31.95
CA SER A 2 -26.33 -60.74 -32.17
C SER A 2 -26.51 -59.87 -30.91
N PHE A 3 -26.19 -60.40 -29.71
CA PHE A 3 -26.32 -59.64 -28.45
C PHE A 3 -25.11 -58.73 -28.21
N ILE A 4 -23.89 -59.22 -28.47
CA ILE A 4 -22.64 -58.46 -28.28
C ILE A 4 -22.57 -57.27 -29.25
N TYR A 5 -23.05 -57.45 -30.49
CA TYR A 5 -23.06 -56.37 -31.48
C TYR A 5 -24.02 -55.22 -31.09
N ASN A 6 -25.14 -55.52 -30.44
CA ASN A 6 -26.06 -54.50 -29.91
C ASN A 6 -25.54 -53.85 -28.62
N TYR A 7 -24.77 -54.58 -27.80
CA TYR A 7 -24.21 -54.03 -26.56
C TYR A 7 -23.16 -52.93 -26.83
N PHE A 8 -22.37 -53.07 -27.90
CA PHE A 8 -21.42 -52.03 -28.34
C PHE A 8 -22.04 -50.99 -29.30
N ALA A 9 -23.11 -51.32 -30.02
CA ALA A 9 -23.78 -50.37 -30.92
C ALA A 9 -24.73 -49.39 -30.20
N CYS A 10 -25.13 -49.69 -28.95
CA CYS A 10 -25.97 -48.82 -28.14
C CYS A 10 -25.19 -47.94 -27.15
N ASP A 11 -23.87 -48.12 -27.03
CA ASP A 11 -23.04 -47.30 -26.16
C ASP A 11 -22.53 -46.04 -26.88
N ASN A 12 -23.48 -45.22 -27.36
CA ASN A 12 -23.21 -43.87 -27.88
C ASN A 12 -22.93 -42.87 -26.73
N SER A 13 -22.58 -43.35 -25.53
CA SER A 13 -22.35 -42.52 -24.36
C SER A 13 -20.96 -41.88 -24.32
N THR A 14 -20.05 -42.29 -25.20
CA THR A 14 -18.73 -41.68 -25.33
C THR A 14 -18.84 -40.43 -26.22
N PRO A 15 -18.64 -39.22 -25.68
CA PRO A 15 -18.67 -38.00 -26.50
C PRO A 15 -17.63 -38.11 -27.59
N SER A 16 -17.99 -37.66 -28.80
CA SER A 16 -17.06 -37.64 -29.92
C SER A 16 -15.84 -36.77 -29.60
N GLU A 17 -14.70 -37.06 -30.24
CA GLU A 17 -13.49 -36.25 -30.10
C GLU A 17 -13.74 -34.75 -30.40
N LYS A 18 -14.68 -34.46 -31.32
CA LYS A 18 -15.10 -33.10 -31.65
C LYS A 18 -15.87 -32.43 -30.50
N GLU A 19 -16.77 -33.16 -29.85
CA GLU A 19 -17.51 -32.66 -28.67
C GLU A 19 -16.59 -32.46 -27.47
N ASN A 20 -15.67 -33.41 -27.22
CA ASN A 20 -14.65 -33.27 -26.18
C ASN A 20 -13.72 -32.08 -26.44
N THR A 21 -13.27 -31.89 -27.68
CA THR A 21 -12.44 -30.74 -28.05
C THR A 21 -13.19 -29.41 -27.90
N ALA A 22 -14.48 -29.38 -28.26
CA ALA A 22 -15.31 -28.18 -28.08
C ALA A 22 -15.55 -27.87 -26.59
N ALA A 23 -15.81 -28.89 -25.76
CA ALA A 23 -15.94 -28.74 -24.32
C ALA A 23 -14.65 -28.24 -23.67
N LEU A 24 -13.49 -28.80 -24.05
CA LEU A 24 -12.19 -28.33 -23.56
C LEU A 24 -11.91 -26.88 -23.98
N LYS A 25 -12.22 -26.49 -25.22
CA LYS A 25 -12.09 -25.10 -25.68
C LYS A 25 -13.00 -24.14 -24.91
N ALA A 26 -14.22 -24.57 -24.57
CA ALA A 26 -15.14 -23.79 -23.74
C ALA A 26 -14.58 -23.60 -22.33
N ILE A 27 -14.12 -24.69 -21.69
CA ILE A 27 -13.51 -24.64 -20.35
C ILE A 27 -12.28 -23.72 -20.33
N ILE A 28 -11.40 -23.82 -21.32
CA ILE A 28 -10.21 -22.95 -21.44
C ILE A 28 -10.62 -21.49 -21.58
N LYS A 29 -11.64 -21.21 -22.40
CA LYS A 29 -12.15 -19.84 -22.59
C LYS A 29 -12.72 -19.27 -21.30
N ASP A 30 -13.50 -20.07 -20.56
CA ASP A 30 -14.13 -19.67 -19.31
C ASP A 30 -13.07 -19.43 -18.23
N HIS A 31 -12.08 -20.33 -18.09
CA HIS A 31 -10.95 -20.12 -17.18
C HIS A 31 -10.14 -18.87 -17.54
N LYS A 32 -9.89 -18.63 -18.82
CA LYS A 32 -9.18 -17.41 -19.26
C LYS A 32 -9.98 -16.14 -18.92
N ALA A 33 -11.31 -16.19 -19.01
CA ALA A 33 -12.17 -15.08 -18.63
C ALA A 33 -12.19 -14.87 -17.11
N ALA A 34 -12.30 -15.96 -16.33
CA ALA A 34 -12.25 -15.93 -14.87
C ALA A 34 -10.93 -15.34 -14.37
N LEU A 35 -9.79 -15.84 -14.86
CA LEU A 35 -8.46 -15.32 -14.51
C LEU A 35 -8.32 -13.83 -14.79
N LYS A 36 -8.80 -13.36 -15.95
CA LYS A 36 -8.80 -11.92 -16.28
C LYS A 36 -9.64 -11.09 -15.31
N SER A 37 -10.78 -11.61 -14.89
CA SER A 37 -11.65 -10.93 -13.90
C SER A 37 -11.00 -10.89 -12.52
N GLU A 38 -10.41 -12.00 -12.08
CA GLU A 38 -9.71 -12.05 -10.79
C GLU A 38 -8.50 -11.13 -10.75
N PHE A 39 -7.71 -11.08 -11.83
CA PHE A 39 -6.59 -10.15 -11.93
C PHE A 39 -7.05 -8.69 -11.86
N LYS A 40 -8.15 -8.34 -12.54
CA LYS A 40 -8.71 -6.99 -12.45
C LYS A 40 -9.22 -6.66 -11.04
N ARG A 41 -9.88 -7.61 -10.39
CA ARG A 41 -10.34 -7.44 -9.00
C ARG A 41 -9.15 -7.23 -8.07
N TYR A 42 -8.12 -8.06 -8.20
CA TYR A 42 -6.88 -7.95 -7.43
C TYR A 42 -6.19 -6.59 -7.64
N ASP A 43 -6.07 -6.11 -8.88
CA ASP A 43 -5.48 -4.78 -9.16
C ASP A 43 -6.26 -3.64 -8.50
N VAL A 44 -7.59 -3.70 -8.52
CA VAL A 44 -8.46 -2.72 -7.83
C VAL A 44 -8.30 -2.81 -6.31
N GLU A 45 -8.29 -4.01 -5.75
CA GLU A 45 -8.10 -4.25 -4.32
C GLU A 45 -6.72 -3.76 -3.84
N CYS A 46 -5.65 -4.03 -4.58
CA CYS A 46 -4.32 -3.53 -4.27
C CYS A 46 -4.26 -2.00 -4.30
N LYS A 47 -4.83 -1.36 -5.32
CA LYS A 47 -4.87 0.10 -5.40
C LYS A 47 -5.65 0.72 -4.26
N GLN A 48 -6.75 0.09 -3.84
CA GLN A 48 -7.51 0.56 -2.69
C GLN A 48 -6.74 0.37 -1.38
N ALA A 49 -6.13 -0.80 -1.17
CA ALA A 49 -5.32 -1.08 0.01
C ALA A 49 -4.15 -0.10 0.16
N ILE A 50 -3.49 0.28 -0.94
CA ILE A 50 -2.43 1.29 -0.92
C ILE A 50 -2.99 2.66 -0.49
N LYS A 51 -4.13 3.09 -1.03
CA LYS A 51 -4.77 4.37 -0.64
C LYS A 51 -5.17 4.40 0.84
N ASP A 52 -5.69 3.29 1.34
CA ASP A 52 -6.08 3.17 2.74
C ASP A 52 -4.84 3.23 3.64
N ALA A 53 -3.76 2.53 3.26
CA ALA A 53 -2.49 2.56 3.96
C ALA A 53 -1.84 3.96 3.96
N GLU A 54 -1.89 4.69 2.84
CA GLU A 54 -1.39 6.07 2.76
C GLU A 54 -2.19 7.03 3.66
N THR A 55 -3.51 6.84 3.72
CA THR A 55 -4.39 7.65 4.55
C THR A 55 -4.12 7.39 6.03
N GLU A 56 -3.98 6.12 6.42
CA GLU A 56 -3.66 5.74 7.78
C GLU A 56 -2.25 6.22 8.19
N TYR A 57 -1.27 6.12 7.29
CA TYR A 57 0.07 6.66 7.51
C TYR A 57 0.04 8.17 7.78
N LYS A 58 -0.71 8.94 6.97
CA LYS A 58 -0.86 10.40 7.18
C LYS A 58 -1.51 10.71 8.53
N ARG A 59 -2.55 9.94 8.90
CA ARG A 59 -3.23 10.08 10.19
C ARG A 59 -2.27 9.80 11.35
N ALA A 60 -1.59 8.66 11.31
CA ALA A 60 -0.65 8.24 12.36
C ALA A 60 0.54 9.19 12.48
N LYS A 61 1.09 9.67 11.35
CA LYS A 61 2.15 10.68 11.34
C LYS A 61 1.72 11.97 12.04
N LYS A 62 0.55 12.50 11.68
CA LYS A 62 0.01 13.72 12.31
C LYS A 62 -0.20 13.54 13.81
N GLU A 63 -0.79 12.41 14.22
CA GLU A 63 -1.00 12.09 15.63
C GLU A 63 0.32 11.99 16.42
N ALA A 64 1.36 11.40 15.81
CA ALA A 64 2.68 11.31 16.40
C ALA A 64 3.35 12.69 16.53
N GLU A 65 3.24 13.55 15.50
CA GLU A 65 3.77 14.92 15.52
C GLU A 65 3.09 15.76 16.61
N GLU A 66 1.76 15.72 16.70
CA GLU A 66 1.00 16.42 17.75
C GLU A 66 1.37 15.92 19.15
N THR A 67 1.52 14.60 19.30
CA THR A 67 1.92 13.99 20.58
C THR A 67 3.33 14.42 20.99
N MET A 68 4.28 14.41 20.05
CA MET A 68 5.66 14.83 20.29
C MET A 68 5.74 16.32 20.64
N PHE A 69 4.98 17.15 19.92
CA PHE A 69 4.89 18.58 20.19
C PHE A 69 4.35 18.83 21.60
N LYS A 70 3.24 18.20 21.98
CA LYS A 70 2.65 18.32 23.32
C LYS A 70 3.62 17.88 24.41
N LYS A 71 4.24 16.70 24.27
CA LYS A 71 5.24 16.21 25.22
C LYS A 71 6.42 17.16 25.37
N THR A 72 6.83 17.81 24.29
CA THR A 72 7.92 18.79 24.29
C THR A 72 7.50 20.05 25.05
N LEU A 73 6.31 20.59 24.80
CA LEU A 73 5.80 21.74 25.55
C LEU A 73 5.66 21.42 27.05
N ASP A 74 5.15 20.22 27.39
CA ASP A 74 5.02 19.78 28.77
C ASP A 74 6.38 19.61 29.47
N ALA A 75 7.43 19.21 28.73
CA ALA A 75 8.78 19.14 29.26
C ALA A 75 9.36 20.54 29.50
N VAL A 76 9.21 21.45 28.54
CA VAL A 76 9.68 22.83 28.67
C VAL A 76 8.97 23.55 29.83
N ASN A 77 7.66 23.35 30.00
CA ASN A 77 6.92 23.93 31.13
C ASN A 77 7.47 23.46 32.48
N ARG A 78 7.78 22.15 32.61
CA ARG A 78 8.39 21.61 33.84
C ARG A 78 9.77 22.18 34.12
N GLU A 79 10.61 22.36 33.09
CA GLU A 79 11.92 23.01 33.25
C GLU A 79 11.77 24.46 33.72
N ILE A 80 10.79 25.20 33.18
CA ILE A 80 10.52 26.58 33.63
C ILE A 80 10.05 26.59 35.07
N GLU A 81 9.11 25.73 35.47
CA GLU A 81 8.69 25.60 36.87
C GLU A 81 9.87 25.30 37.80
N GLY A 82 10.80 24.45 37.35
CA GLY A 82 12.07 24.20 38.01
C GLY A 82 12.89 25.48 38.20
N ILE A 83 13.13 26.23 37.13
CA ILE A 83 13.86 27.52 37.16
C ILE A 83 13.18 28.52 38.10
N LEU A 84 11.85 28.65 38.06
CA LEU A 84 11.11 29.59 38.90
C LEU A 84 11.23 29.28 40.39
N SER A 85 11.46 28.02 40.74
CA SER A 85 11.63 27.58 42.13
C SER A 85 13.02 27.89 42.70
N THR A 86 14.03 28.14 41.86
CA THR A 86 15.41 28.35 42.29
C THR A 86 15.62 29.70 42.97
N ASP A 87 16.57 29.75 43.90
CA ASP A 87 16.94 31.00 44.56
C ASP A 87 17.67 31.96 43.61
N GLU A 88 18.32 31.42 42.57
CA GLU A 88 18.93 32.18 41.48
C GLU A 88 17.90 33.02 40.74
N TYR A 89 16.72 32.44 40.44
CA TYR A 89 15.63 33.18 39.81
C TYR A 89 15.00 34.20 40.77
N LYS A 90 14.80 33.86 42.04
CA LYS A 90 14.25 34.80 43.03
C LYS A 90 15.14 36.04 43.18
N GLY A 91 16.46 35.84 43.19
CA GLY A 91 17.48 36.88 43.25
C GLY A 91 17.80 37.56 41.91
N SER A 92 17.19 37.14 40.80
CA SER A 92 17.51 37.68 39.48
C SER A 92 16.97 39.11 39.30
N ASP A 93 17.59 39.84 38.36
CA ASP A 93 17.13 41.17 37.96
C ASP A 93 15.76 41.13 37.27
N GLU A 94 15.11 42.30 37.23
CA GLU A 94 13.75 42.43 36.69
C GLU A 94 13.68 42.12 35.19
N LYS A 95 14.77 42.38 34.46
CA LYS A 95 14.90 42.08 33.04
C LYS A 95 14.86 40.57 32.78
N THR A 96 15.53 39.77 33.62
CA THR A 96 15.52 38.31 33.52
C THR A 96 14.16 37.74 33.84
N LYS A 97 13.49 38.25 34.88
CA LYS A 97 12.10 37.86 35.23
C LYS A 97 11.12 38.18 34.10
N ALA A 98 11.20 39.38 33.54
CA ALA A 98 10.37 39.78 32.41
C ALA A 98 10.55 38.87 31.18
N LYS A 99 11.77 38.44 30.87
CA LYS A 99 12.05 37.52 29.76
C LYS A 99 11.47 36.13 30.00
N ILE A 100 11.55 35.61 31.21
CA ILE A 100 10.98 34.29 31.55
C ILE A 100 9.44 34.34 31.44
N VAL A 101 8.80 35.41 31.91
CA VAL A 101 7.35 35.61 31.74
C VAL A 101 6.96 35.71 30.26
N GLN A 102 7.73 36.44 29.44
CA GLN A 102 7.51 36.50 27.99
C GLN A 102 7.64 35.12 27.34
N PHE A 103 8.63 34.33 27.75
CA PHE A 103 8.83 32.97 27.25
C PHE A 103 7.67 32.03 27.63
N GLN A 104 7.17 32.11 28.87
CA GLN A 104 5.99 31.37 29.31
C GLN A 104 4.74 31.74 28.52
N SER A 105 4.55 33.03 28.24
CA SER A 105 3.45 33.51 27.39
C SER A 105 3.55 32.92 25.97
N TRP A 106 4.74 32.92 25.38
CA TRP A 106 4.98 32.34 24.06
C TRP A 106 4.69 30.83 24.01
N ILE A 107 5.10 30.07 25.02
CA ILE A 107 4.80 28.63 25.14
C ILE A 107 3.29 28.41 25.30
N GLY A 108 2.62 29.24 26.11
CA GLY A 108 1.17 29.24 26.25
C GLY A 108 0.46 29.44 24.90
N CYS A 109 0.91 30.40 24.09
CA CYS A 109 0.40 30.59 22.74
C CYS A 109 0.70 29.39 21.82
N ALA A 110 1.92 28.84 21.87
CA ALA A 110 2.30 27.66 21.07
C ALA A 110 1.43 26.44 21.39
N SER A 111 1.03 26.25 22.65
CA SER A 111 0.11 25.19 23.07
C SER A 111 -1.29 25.35 22.46
N GLN A 112 -1.78 26.59 22.34
CA GLN A 112 -3.11 26.91 21.81
C GLN A 112 -3.14 26.89 20.27
N CYS A 113 -2.04 27.29 19.63
CA CYS A 113 -1.90 27.24 18.16
C CYS A 113 -1.90 25.81 17.61
N SER A 114 -1.53 24.81 18.41
CA SER A 114 -1.58 23.39 17.99
C SER A 114 -2.99 22.91 17.57
N HIS A 115 -4.04 23.53 18.12
CA HIS A 115 -5.43 23.20 17.77
C HIS A 115 -6.02 24.14 16.69
N GLY A 116 -5.36 25.28 16.42
CA GLY A 116 -5.85 26.33 15.50
C GLY A 116 -5.06 26.49 14.20
N CYS A 117 -3.83 25.98 14.11
CA CYS A 117 -3.01 26.00 12.89
C CYS A 117 -3.33 24.86 11.91
N ALA A 118 -4.40 24.10 12.13
CA ALA A 118 -4.86 23.05 11.21
C ALA A 118 -5.50 23.59 9.90
N GLY A 119 -5.60 24.91 9.72
CA GLY A 119 -6.27 25.53 8.57
C GLY A 119 -5.37 26.15 7.50
N MET A 120 -4.06 26.25 7.73
CA MET A 120 -3.17 27.05 6.86
C MET A 120 -2.25 26.23 5.95
N GLU A 121 -2.39 24.89 5.94
CA GLU A 121 -1.80 24.01 4.91
C GLU A 121 -2.86 23.51 3.90
N ARG A 122 -3.98 24.25 3.73
CA ARG A 122 -4.99 23.94 2.71
C ARG A 122 -4.84 24.84 1.47
N GLY A 123 -3.61 25.22 1.14
CA GLY A 123 -3.30 26.15 0.05
C GLY A 123 -2.24 25.69 -0.95
N GLU A 124 -1.37 24.73 -0.62
CA GLU A 124 -0.19 24.42 -1.46
C GLU A 124 0.04 22.91 -1.67
N ALA A 125 -1.05 22.14 -1.77
CA ALA A 125 -1.01 20.76 -2.31
C ALA A 125 -1.92 20.63 -3.53
N LYS A 126 -1.94 21.67 -4.36
CA LYS A 126 -2.72 21.72 -5.60
C LYS A 126 -1.98 22.47 -6.71
N GLU A 127 -0.74 22.10 -6.95
CA GLU A 127 0.00 22.38 -8.19
C GLU A 127 1.06 21.27 -8.32
N GLU A 128 1.34 20.82 -9.54
CA GLU A 128 2.13 19.61 -9.92
C GLU A 128 1.37 18.28 -10.07
N MET A 129 0.33 18.24 -10.91
CA MET A 129 0.17 17.10 -11.83
C MET A 129 -0.61 17.50 -13.09
N GLU A 130 -0.20 18.58 -13.77
CA GLU A 130 -0.77 18.89 -15.08
C GLU A 130 0.18 19.75 -15.93
N GLU A 131 1.32 19.19 -16.36
CA GLU A 131 1.89 19.51 -17.68
C GLU A 131 2.97 18.50 -18.10
N ARG A 132 2.55 17.48 -18.86
CA ARG A 132 3.35 16.97 -19.98
C ARG A 132 2.43 16.38 -21.04
N GLY A 133 2.06 17.25 -21.97
CA GLY A 133 2.21 16.99 -23.40
C GLY A 133 1.50 15.78 -23.97
N VAL A 134 0.34 16.05 -24.55
CA VAL A 134 -0.39 15.26 -25.53
C VAL A 134 0.48 14.88 -26.75
N SER A 135 0.29 13.63 -27.20
CA SER A 135 0.50 13.06 -28.55
C SER A 135 1.92 12.95 -29.12
N GLU A 136 2.42 11.71 -29.13
CA GLU A 136 2.81 11.07 -30.40
C GLU A 136 2.32 9.61 -30.43
N GLU A 137 1.59 9.33 -31.49
CA GLU A 137 1.06 8.06 -31.93
C GLU A 137 2.23 7.08 -32.20
N LYS A 138 2.27 5.96 -31.49
CA LYS A 138 2.98 4.76 -31.96
C LYS A 138 2.23 3.54 -31.47
N GLU A 139 1.49 2.92 -32.39
CA GLU A 139 0.99 1.56 -32.24
C GLU A 139 2.11 0.67 -31.68
N GLN A 140 1.94 0.20 -30.45
CA GLN A 140 2.66 -0.97 -29.96
C GLN A 140 1.70 -2.14 -29.99
N GLN A 141 1.95 -3.03 -30.94
CA GLN A 141 1.32 -4.33 -31.08
C GLN A 141 1.21 -5.05 -29.73
N PRO A 142 0.14 -5.82 -29.48
CA PRO A 142 0.10 -6.72 -28.33
C PRO A 142 1.24 -7.74 -28.45
N PRO A 143 1.89 -8.13 -27.34
CA PRO A 143 2.98 -9.10 -27.40
C PRO A 143 2.44 -10.43 -27.94
N LEU A 144 3.05 -10.85 -29.04
CA LEU A 144 2.88 -12.13 -29.69
C LEU A 144 3.58 -13.16 -28.78
N TYR A 145 2.83 -13.83 -27.91
CA TYR A 145 3.33 -15.03 -27.25
C TYR A 145 3.54 -16.08 -28.33
N GLN A 146 4.78 -16.24 -28.80
CA GLN A 146 5.20 -17.40 -29.56
C GLN A 146 5.32 -18.57 -28.59
N ASP A 147 4.55 -19.63 -28.87
CA ASP A 147 4.91 -21.00 -28.51
C ASP A 147 6.30 -21.26 -29.10
N GLU A 148 7.32 -21.38 -28.25
CA GLU A 148 8.47 -22.22 -28.57
C GLU A 148 8.51 -23.39 -27.60
N GLU A 149 8.27 -24.56 -28.18
CA GLU A 149 8.46 -25.88 -27.61
C GLU A 149 9.84 -25.96 -26.95
N THR A 150 9.89 -26.21 -25.65
CA THR A 150 11.14 -26.62 -25.00
C THR A 150 11.40 -28.09 -25.35
N PRO A 151 12.51 -28.45 -26.01
CA PRO A 151 12.82 -29.84 -26.31
C PRO A 151 13.10 -30.59 -25.01
N LEU A 152 12.54 -31.80 -24.89
CA LEU A 152 12.85 -32.79 -23.87
C LEU A 152 14.38 -32.88 -23.63
N GLY A 153 14.82 -32.47 -22.45
CA GLY A 153 16.23 -32.52 -22.05
C GLY A 153 16.43 -32.23 -20.57
N SER A 154 16.29 -33.27 -19.75
CA SER A 154 16.81 -33.45 -18.38
C SER A 154 17.16 -32.19 -17.57
N SER A 155 16.31 -31.83 -16.59
CA SER A 155 16.76 -31.09 -15.42
C SER A 155 16.26 -31.75 -14.15
N SER A 156 17.23 -32.15 -13.34
CA SER A 156 17.11 -32.83 -12.05
C SER A 156 16.22 -32.03 -11.08
N TYR A 157 15.32 -32.72 -10.38
CA TYR A 157 14.64 -32.16 -9.21
C TYR A 157 15.68 -31.68 -8.19
N HIS A 158 15.64 -30.40 -7.80
CA HIS A 158 16.38 -29.95 -6.63
C HIS A 158 15.62 -30.39 -5.38
N SER A 159 16.23 -31.34 -4.67
CA SER A 159 15.83 -31.84 -3.37
C SER A 159 15.77 -30.71 -2.35
N GLU A 160 14.67 -30.66 -1.60
CA GLU A 160 14.57 -30.00 -0.31
C GLU A 160 15.74 -30.44 0.58
N LYS A 161 16.70 -29.54 0.81
CA LYS A 161 17.71 -29.55 1.90
C LYS A 161 18.65 -28.37 1.70
N ASP A 162 18.18 -27.18 2.07
CA ASP A 162 19.03 -26.09 2.55
C ASP A 162 18.21 -25.20 3.48
N VAL A 163 17.62 -25.86 4.49
CA VAL A 163 17.43 -25.23 5.80
C VAL A 163 18.71 -25.54 6.54
N LEU A 164 19.58 -24.55 6.75
CA LEU A 164 20.50 -24.46 7.90
C LEU A 164 21.24 -23.10 7.89
N ILE A 165 20.67 -22.19 8.67
CA ILE A 165 21.31 -21.28 9.66
C ILE A 165 22.85 -21.16 9.59
N SER A 166 23.34 -19.93 9.52
CA SER A 166 24.62 -19.48 10.11
C SER A 166 24.39 -18.04 10.58
N VAL A 167 24.18 -17.78 11.88
CA VAL A 167 25.20 -17.41 12.90
C VAL A 167 26.27 -16.48 12.37
#